data_AF-A0A969BK69-F1
#
_entry.id   AF-A0A969BK69-F1
#
_cell.length_a   1.000
_cell.length_b   1.000
_cell.length_c   1.000
_cell.angle_alpha   90.00
_cell.angle_beta   90.00
_cell.angle_gamma   90.00
#
_symmetry.space_group_name_H-M   'P 1'
#
loop_
_entity.id
_entity.type
_entity.pdbx_description
1 polymer ?
#
loop_
_entity_poly.entity_id
_entity_poly.type
_entity_poly.pdbx_seq_one_letter_code
_entity_poly.pdbx_strand_id
1 'polypeptide(L)'
;MTQPHDTPKRFGLSKKYQQLRYELLTGILVFLAVMLIGTLGYQLIEGWSWLDALYMTTITLGTVGYGETHPLDEKGRIFTIALILMGLISIGFILNRFTEAVIQGYFQEVIRLRQQKQLMEVLDRHYIICGFGRTGRQVTAEFASEDITFVVLDKDIEQVQQAEQLGYRA
;
A
#
# COMPACT_ATOMS: atom_id res chain seq x y z
N MET A 1 -28.74 26.02 10.07
CA MET A 1 -28.84 24.67 9.49
C MET A 1 -27.56 24.40 8.69
N THR A 2 -26.48 24.04 9.36
CA THR A 2 -25.22 23.65 8.71
C THR A 2 -25.16 22.12 8.74
N GLN A 3 -25.08 21.52 7.55
CA GLN A 3 -25.02 20.07 7.38
C GLN A 3 -23.80 19.47 8.09
N PRO A 4 -23.92 18.27 8.68
CA PRO A 4 -22.82 17.60 9.34
C PRO A 4 -21.80 17.11 8.32
N HIS A 5 -20.54 17.41 8.60
CA HIS A 5 -19.35 16.95 7.90
C HIS A 5 -19.30 15.41 7.94
N ASP A 6 -19.48 14.78 6.80
CA ASP A 6 -19.54 13.33 6.62
C ASP A 6 -18.14 12.72 6.78
N THR A 7 -17.78 12.27 7.98
CA THR A 7 -16.59 11.44 8.24
C THR A 7 -16.91 10.06 8.82
N PRO A 8 -17.31 9.07 7.99
CA PRO A 8 -17.25 7.67 8.40
C PRO A 8 -16.48 6.73 7.45
N LYS A 9 -15.92 7.20 6.31
CA LYS A 9 -15.32 6.30 5.30
C LYS A 9 -13.83 5.95 5.49
N ARG A 10 -13.08 6.68 6.34
CA ARG A 10 -11.62 6.48 6.51
C ARG A 10 -11.22 5.16 7.19
N PHE A 11 -12.08 4.56 8.02
CA PHE A 11 -11.72 3.40 8.84
C PHE A 11 -12.00 2.03 8.18
N GLY A 12 -12.96 1.96 7.25
CA GLY A 12 -13.28 0.73 6.51
C GLY A 12 -12.29 0.40 5.38
N LEU A 13 -11.61 1.42 4.86
CA LEU A 13 -10.75 1.30 3.69
C LEU A 13 -9.37 0.70 4.00
N SER A 14 -8.78 1.06 5.14
CA SER A 14 -7.50 0.50 5.58
C SER A 14 -7.60 -1.01 5.85
N LYS A 15 -8.74 -1.45 6.42
CA LYS A 15 -9.01 -2.87 6.65
C LYS A 15 -9.13 -3.64 5.33
N LYS A 16 -9.86 -3.11 4.34
CA LYS A 16 -9.94 -3.75 3.00
C LYS A 16 -8.58 -3.83 2.30
N TYR A 17 -7.78 -2.75 2.35
CA TYR A 17 -6.43 -2.78 1.77
C TYR A 17 -5.51 -3.76 2.50
N GLN A 18 -5.58 -3.83 3.84
CA GLN A 18 -4.85 -4.82 4.62
C GLN A 18 -5.29 -6.25 4.31
N GLN A 19 -6.59 -6.50 4.14
CA GLN A 19 -7.14 -7.79 3.75
C GLN A 19 -6.62 -8.21 2.37
N LEU A 20 -6.74 -7.34 1.36
CA LEU A 20 -6.25 -7.62 0.02
C LEU A 20 -4.74 -7.86 0.01
N ARG A 21 -3.96 -7.06 0.74
CA ARG A 21 -2.52 -7.28 0.88
C ARG A 21 -2.22 -8.63 1.51
N TYR A 22 -2.93 -9.01 2.58
CA TYR A 22 -2.73 -10.29 3.24
C TYR A 22 -3.11 -11.47 2.32
N GLU A 23 -4.21 -11.34 1.56
CA GLU A 23 -4.64 -12.34 0.57
C GLU A 23 -3.61 -12.53 -0.55
N LEU A 24 -3.07 -11.43 -1.10
CA LEU A 24 -2.02 -11.48 -2.12
C LEU A 24 -0.72 -12.07 -1.56
N LEU A 25 -0.31 -11.67 -0.35
CA LEU A 25 0.87 -12.24 0.31
C LEU A 25 0.70 -13.73 0.59
N THR A 26 -0.49 -14.15 1.03
CA THR A 26 -0.81 -15.56 1.23
C THR A 26 -0.76 -16.31 -0.10
N GLY A 27 -1.32 -15.75 -1.17
CA GLY A 27 -1.25 -16.33 -2.52
C GLY A 27 0.20 -16.51 -3.00
N ILE A 28 1.05 -15.48 -2.86
CA ILE A 28 2.47 -15.54 -3.21
C ILE A 28 3.20 -16.60 -2.36
N LEU A 29 2.93 -16.65 -1.06
CA LEU A 29 3.53 -17.65 -0.18
C LEU A 29 3.15 -19.08 -0.57
N VAL A 30 1.88 -19.30 -0.91
CA VAL A 30 1.40 -20.59 -1.42
C VAL A 30 2.08 -20.95 -2.74
N PHE A 31 2.22 -19.99 -3.66
CA PHE A 31 2.92 -20.23 -4.93
C PHE A 31 4.39 -20.61 -4.71
N LEU A 32 5.10 -19.90 -3.82
CA LEU A 32 6.47 -20.25 -3.45
C LEU A 32 6.56 -21.63 -2.77
N ALA A 33 5.58 -21.98 -1.94
CA ALA A 33 5.52 -23.32 -1.35
C ALA A 33 5.32 -24.40 -2.43
N VAL A 34 4.45 -24.18 -3.41
CA VAL A 34 4.27 -25.09 -4.56
C VAL A 34 5.57 -25.20 -5.37
N MET A 35 6.29 -24.11 -5.57
CA MET A 35 7.59 -24.11 -6.26
C MET A 35 8.66 -24.89 -5.49
N LEU A 36 8.70 -24.76 -4.16
CA LEU A 36 9.60 -25.56 -3.31
C LEU A 36 9.23 -27.04 -3.32
N ILE A 37 7.93 -27.37 -3.22
CA ILE A 37 7.43 -28.75 -3.31
C ILE A 37 7.76 -29.35 -4.68
N GLY A 38 7.59 -28.60 -5.77
CA GLY A 38 7.99 -28.99 -7.11
C GLY A 38 9.47 -29.34 -7.19
N THR A 39 10.32 -28.43 -6.72
CA THR A 39 11.78 -28.59 -6.74
C THR A 39 12.23 -29.78 -5.90
N LEU A 40 11.71 -29.92 -4.68
CA LEU A 40 12.01 -31.06 -3.82
C LEU A 40 11.47 -32.36 -4.38
N GLY A 41 10.29 -32.35 -5.00
CA GLY A 41 9.69 -33.52 -5.63
C GLY A 41 10.55 -34.05 -6.77
N TYR A 42 11.02 -33.20 -7.67
CA TYR A 42 11.95 -33.62 -8.72
C TYR A 42 13.29 -34.11 -8.16
N GLN A 43 13.81 -33.47 -7.11
CA GLN A 43 15.06 -33.92 -6.48
C GLN A 43 14.91 -35.29 -5.80
N LEU A 44 13.77 -35.58 -5.18
CA LEU A 44 13.53 -36.83 -4.44
C LEU A 44 13.03 -37.98 -5.33
N ILE A 45 12.19 -37.69 -6.32
CA ILE A 45 11.58 -38.69 -7.20
C ILE A 45 12.53 -39.06 -8.34
N GLU A 46 13.11 -38.05 -8.98
CA GLU A 46 13.94 -38.23 -10.19
C GLU A 46 15.44 -38.12 -9.91
N GLY A 47 15.84 -37.67 -8.72
CA GLY A 47 17.26 -37.58 -8.34
C GLY A 47 18.03 -36.47 -9.04
N TRP A 48 17.34 -35.50 -9.66
CA TRP A 48 17.98 -34.43 -10.43
C TRP A 48 18.76 -33.46 -9.54
N SER A 49 19.69 -32.73 -10.15
CA SER A 49 20.40 -31.65 -9.46
C SER A 49 19.41 -30.57 -9.00
N TRP A 50 19.74 -29.87 -7.91
CA TRP A 50 18.91 -28.79 -7.38
C TRP A 50 18.57 -27.72 -8.43
N LEU A 51 19.53 -27.43 -9.31
CA LEU A 51 19.36 -26.43 -10.37
C LEU A 51 18.41 -26.95 -11.45
N ASP A 52 18.56 -28.20 -11.88
CA ASP A 52 17.69 -28.79 -12.91
C ASP A 52 16.25 -28.98 -12.41
N ALA A 53 16.09 -29.37 -11.13
CA ALA A 53 14.80 -29.50 -10.49
C ALA A 53 14.08 -28.15 -10.35
N LEU A 54 14.82 -27.10 -9.95
CA LEU A 54 14.29 -25.74 -9.86
C LEU A 54 13.95 -25.19 -11.25
N TYR A 55 14.83 -25.43 -12.24
CA TYR A 55 14.63 -25.02 -13.61
C TYR A 55 13.38 -25.69 -14.21
N MET A 56 13.23 -27.01 -14.06
CA MET A 56 12.03 -27.74 -14.47
C MET A 56 10.77 -27.15 -13.82
N THR A 57 10.79 -27.00 -12.49
CA THR A 57 9.64 -26.43 -11.76
C THR A 57 9.28 -25.03 -12.25
N THR A 58 10.29 -24.21 -12.55
CA THR A 58 10.10 -22.84 -13.04
C THR A 58 9.49 -22.82 -14.45
N ILE A 59 9.98 -23.64 -15.38
CA ILE A 59 9.41 -23.68 -16.75
C ILE A 59 8.00 -24.27 -16.77
N THR A 60 7.71 -25.20 -15.85
CA THR A 60 6.39 -25.82 -15.69
C THR A 60 5.39 -24.84 -15.08
N LEU A 61 5.70 -24.25 -13.92
CA LEU A 61 4.80 -23.29 -13.25
C LEU A 61 4.73 -21.95 -13.97
N GLY A 62 5.81 -21.54 -14.64
CA GLY A 62 5.86 -20.36 -15.49
C GLY A 62 5.11 -20.53 -16.81
N THR A 63 4.49 -21.69 -17.06
CA THR A 63 3.74 -22.00 -18.28
C THR A 63 4.56 -21.85 -19.58
N VAL A 64 5.89 -21.87 -19.48
CA VAL A 64 6.79 -21.74 -20.63
C VAL A 64 6.84 -23.05 -21.40
N GLY A 65 6.98 -24.17 -20.68
CA GLY A 65 6.80 -25.51 -21.25
C GLY A 65 7.79 -25.90 -22.36
N TYR A 66 9.08 -25.63 -22.20
CA TYR A 66 10.12 -26.02 -23.18
C TYR A 66 10.35 -27.54 -23.33
N GLY A 67 9.60 -28.38 -22.61
CA GLY A 67 9.79 -29.83 -22.54
C GLY A 67 10.45 -30.26 -21.22
N GLU A 68 10.61 -31.57 -21.05
CA GLU A 68 11.27 -32.15 -19.87
C GLU A 68 12.77 -31.86 -19.92
N THR A 69 13.37 -31.42 -18.81
CA THR A 69 14.82 -31.13 -18.74
C THR A 69 15.66 -32.40 -18.82
N HIS A 70 15.13 -33.49 -18.27
CA HIS A 70 15.63 -34.86 -18.37
C HIS A 70 14.43 -35.80 -18.55
N PRO A 71 14.61 -37.01 -19.10
CA PRO A 71 13.51 -37.95 -19.26
C PRO A 71 12.85 -38.29 -17.91
N LEU A 72 11.54 -38.06 -17.81
CA LEU A 72 10.76 -38.39 -16.62
C LEU A 72 10.35 -39.86 -16.58
N ASP A 73 10.48 -40.49 -15.43
CA ASP A 73 9.88 -41.79 -15.14
C ASP A 73 8.34 -41.67 -14.98
N GLU A 74 7.62 -42.80 -14.96
CA GLU A 74 6.16 -42.83 -14.81
C GLU A 74 5.68 -42.06 -13.56
N LYS A 75 6.44 -42.17 -12.46
CA LYS A 75 6.16 -41.45 -11.21
C LYS A 75 6.37 -39.94 -11.35
N GLY A 76 7.45 -39.50 -12.01
CA GLY A 76 7.73 -38.10 -12.28
C GLY A 76 6.68 -37.45 -13.17
N ARG A 77 6.12 -38.19 -14.12
CA ARG A 77 5.00 -37.71 -14.95
C ARG A 77 3.73 -37.48 -14.14
N ILE A 78 3.34 -38.43 -13.30
CA ILE A 78 2.17 -38.29 -12.40
C ILE A 78 2.37 -37.10 -11.46
N PHE A 79 3.58 -36.96 -10.89
CA PHE A 79 3.95 -35.83 -10.05
C PHE A 79 3.84 -34.50 -10.80
N THR A 80 4.38 -34.43 -12.02
CA THR A 80 4.34 -33.23 -12.86
C THR A 80 2.91 -32.82 -13.18
N ILE A 81 2.01 -33.78 -13.47
CA ILE A 81 0.58 -33.51 -13.69
C ILE A 81 -0.03 -32.86 -12.43
N ALA A 82 0.23 -33.42 -11.25
CA ALA A 82 -0.27 -32.86 -9.99
C ALA A 82 0.30 -31.46 -9.72
N LEU A 83 1.60 -31.26 -9.97
CA LEU A 83 2.28 -29.97 -9.82
C LEU A 83 1.68 -28.89 -10.72
N ILE A 84 1.39 -29.22 -11.99
CA ILE A 84 0.72 -28.31 -12.93
C ILE A 84 -0.65 -27.89 -12.41
N LEU A 85 -1.47 -28.85 -11.95
CA LEU A 85 -2.80 -28.55 -11.41
C LEU A 85 -2.72 -27.64 -10.18
N MET A 86 -1.82 -27.91 -9.24
CA MET A 86 -1.61 -27.06 -8.06
C MET A 86 -1.11 -25.66 -8.45
N GLY A 87 -0.17 -25.60 -9.39
CA GLY A 87 0.35 -24.35 -9.92
C GLY A 87 -0.74 -23.49 -10.55
N LEU A 88 -1.59 -24.09 -11.36
CA LEU A 88 -2.67 -23.40 -12.05
C LEU A 88 -3.72 -22.84 -11.07
N ILE A 89 -4.07 -23.61 -10.04
CA ILE A 89 -4.97 -23.16 -8.96
C ILE A 89 -4.35 -21.98 -8.21
N SER A 90 -3.05 -22.06 -7.89
CA SER A 90 -2.33 -21.01 -7.15
C SER A 90 -2.26 -19.70 -7.96
N ILE A 91 -1.84 -19.76 -9.23
CA ILE A 91 -1.78 -18.60 -10.12
C ILE A 91 -3.19 -18.03 -10.35
N GLY A 92 -4.19 -18.88 -10.56
CA GLY A 92 -5.58 -18.47 -10.74
C GLY A 92 -6.13 -17.70 -9.53
N PHE A 93 -5.81 -18.15 -8.30
CA PHE A 93 -6.17 -17.43 -7.08
C PHE A 93 -5.52 -16.05 -7.03
N ILE A 94 -4.21 -15.96 -7.28
CA ILE A 94 -3.48 -14.68 -7.26
C ILE A 94 -4.05 -13.73 -8.31
N LEU A 95 -4.30 -14.21 -9.53
CA LEU A 95 -4.83 -13.41 -10.62
C LEU A 95 -6.23 -12.89 -10.33
N ASN A 96 -7.10 -13.72 -9.73
CA ASN A 96 -8.44 -13.31 -9.35
C ASN A 96 -8.41 -12.18 -8.31
N ARG A 97 -7.58 -12.32 -7.26
CA ARG A 97 -7.39 -11.28 -6.24
C ARG A 97 -6.76 -10.01 -6.79
N PHE A 98 -5.80 -10.16 -7.70
CA PHE A 98 -5.20 -9.02 -8.38
C PHE A 98 -6.22 -8.29 -9.27
N THR A 99 -7.07 -9.01 -9.99
CA THR A 99 -8.13 -8.42 -10.82
C THR A 99 -9.14 -7.68 -9.95
N GLU A 100 -9.56 -8.27 -8.83
CA GLU A 100 -10.41 -7.61 -7.84
C GLU A 100 -9.76 -6.30 -7.33
N ALA A 101 -8.45 -6.30 -7.11
CA ALA A 101 -7.70 -5.12 -6.70
C ALA A 101 -7.75 -3.99 -7.74
N VAL A 102 -7.63 -4.35 -9.02
CA VAL A 102 -7.65 -3.40 -10.13
C VAL A 102 -9.07 -2.82 -10.31
N ILE A 103 -10.09 -3.68 -10.33
CA ILE A 103 -11.49 -3.28 -10.53
C ILE A 103 -11.96 -2.36 -9.39
N GLN A 104 -11.61 -2.68 -8.15
CA GLN A 104 -12.01 -1.87 -6.98
C GLN A 104 -11.23 -0.56 -6.88
N GLY A 105 -10.27 -0.30 -7.78
CA GLY A 105 -9.58 1.00 -7.86
C GLY A 105 -8.70 1.32 -6.67
N TYR A 106 -8.27 0.31 -5.89
CA TYR A 106 -7.45 0.50 -4.69
C TYR A 106 -6.20 1.36 -4.96
N PHE A 107 -5.62 1.26 -6.16
CA PHE A 107 -4.48 2.08 -6.56
C PHE A 107 -4.80 3.58 -6.61
N GLN A 108 -5.99 3.96 -7.09
CA GLN A 108 -6.40 5.37 -7.13
C GLN A 108 -6.59 5.94 -5.73
N GLU A 109 -7.14 5.16 -4.80
CA GLU A 109 -7.33 5.61 -3.43
C GLU A 109 -6.03 5.65 -2.62
N VAL A 110 -5.08 4.75 -2.86
CA VAL A 110 -3.74 4.82 -2.25
C VAL A 110 -2.98 6.06 -2.72
N ILE A 111 -3.03 6.39 -4.02
CA ILE A 111 -2.42 7.61 -4.56
C ILE A 111 -3.11 8.84 -3.94
N ARG A 112 -4.43 8.83 -3.86
CA ARG A 112 -5.22 9.93 -3.25
C ARG A 112 -4.91 10.10 -1.76
N LEU A 113 -4.73 9.02 -1.01
CA LEU A 113 -4.33 9.07 0.40
C LEU A 113 -2.89 9.57 0.59
N ARG A 114 -1.96 9.21 -0.32
CA ARG A 114 -0.59 9.78 -0.33
C ARG A 114 -0.62 11.26 -0.64
N GLN A 115 -1.37 11.70 -1.64
CA GLN A 115 -1.56 13.11 -1.96
C GLN A 115 -2.17 13.87 -0.78
N GLN A 116 -3.18 13.30 -0.12
CA GLN A 116 -3.81 13.93 1.04
C GLN A 116 -2.86 14.03 2.24
N LYS A 117 -2.03 13.00 2.48
CA LYS A 117 -0.97 13.07 3.51
C LYS A 117 0.07 14.13 3.18
N GLN A 118 0.52 14.21 1.94
CA GLN A 118 1.48 15.24 1.51
C GLN A 118 0.91 16.64 1.66
N LEU A 119 -0.37 16.85 1.32
CA LEU A 119 -1.06 18.12 1.58
C LEU A 119 -1.09 18.44 3.08
N MET A 120 -1.34 17.46 3.96
CA MET A 120 -1.31 17.69 5.41
C MET A 120 0.12 17.93 5.94
N GLU A 121 1.14 17.30 5.36
CA GLU A 121 2.55 17.48 5.72
C GLU A 121 3.08 18.86 5.29
N VAL A 122 2.53 19.42 4.20
CA VAL A 122 2.79 20.82 3.81
C VAL A 122 2.15 21.81 4.80
N LEU A 123 0.99 21.50 5.37
CA LEU A 123 0.33 22.32 6.40
C LEU A 123 0.96 22.22 7.80
N ASP A 124 1.93 21.33 8.02
CA ASP A 124 2.44 20.96 9.36
C ASP A 124 3.42 21.99 9.97
N ARG A 125 3.52 23.20 9.38
CA ARG A 125 4.38 24.29 9.87
C ARG A 125 3.77 25.68 9.71
N HIS A 126 2.44 25.80 9.79
CA HIS A 126 1.79 27.10 9.76
C HIS A 126 0.85 27.21 10.95
N TYR A 127 1.26 27.98 11.95
CA TYR A 127 0.39 28.26 13.07
C TYR A 127 -0.62 29.33 12.64
N ILE A 128 -1.91 29.03 12.75
CA ILE A 128 -2.98 29.99 12.50
C ILE A 128 -3.50 30.47 13.85
N ILE A 129 -3.28 31.73 14.18
CA ILE A 129 -3.77 32.35 15.42
C ILE A 129 -5.14 32.97 15.12
N CYS A 130 -6.19 32.22 15.45
CA CYS A 130 -7.57 32.67 15.28
C CYS A 130 -7.97 33.62 16.42
N GLY A 131 -7.86 34.93 16.15
CA GLY A 131 -8.26 36.03 17.03
C GLY A 131 -7.08 36.81 17.59
N PHE A 132 -7.08 38.13 17.36
CA PHE A 132 -6.05 39.09 17.79
C PHE A 132 -6.52 39.96 18.97
N GLY A 133 -7.23 39.34 19.91
CA GLY A 133 -7.62 39.96 21.18
C GLY A 133 -6.47 40.06 22.19
N ARG A 134 -6.79 40.14 23.47
CA ARG A 134 -5.78 40.22 24.55
C ARG A 134 -4.84 39.01 24.57
N THR A 135 -5.40 37.80 24.57
CA THR A 135 -4.62 36.55 24.55
C THR A 135 -3.92 36.34 23.22
N GLY A 136 -4.60 36.63 22.11
CA GLY A 136 -4.03 36.53 20.76
C GLY A 136 -2.76 37.36 20.60
N ARG A 137 -2.78 38.61 21.08
CA ARG A 137 -1.61 39.51 21.07
C ARG A 137 -0.41 38.95 21.86
N GLN A 138 -0.68 38.35 23.02
CA GLN A 138 0.38 37.76 23.84
C GLN A 138 1.00 36.54 23.14
N VAL A 139 0.17 35.68 22.57
CA VAL A 139 0.63 34.48 21.84
C VAL A 139 1.39 34.87 20.56
N THR A 140 0.93 35.85 19.79
CA THR A 140 1.67 36.33 18.60
C THR A 140 3.01 36.95 18.96
N ALA A 141 3.11 37.64 20.10
CA ALA A 141 4.36 38.25 20.55
C ALA A 141 5.38 37.18 20.99
N GLU A 142 4.91 36.14 21.69
CA GLU A 142 5.74 34.99 22.07
C GLU A 142 6.21 34.22 20.83
N PHE A 143 5.31 33.96 19.87
CA PHE A 143 5.64 33.27 18.63
C PHE A 143 6.60 34.07 17.74
N ALA A 144 6.46 35.39 17.72
CA ALA A 144 7.40 36.28 17.03
C ALA A 144 8.78 36.30 17.71
N SER A 145 8.83 36.15 19.04
CA SER A 145 10.10 36.08 19.78
C SER A 145 10.84 34.76 19.60
N GLU A 146 10.12 33.67 19.32
CA GLU A 146 10.67 32.34 19.05
C GLU A 146 10.88 32.05 17.55
N ASP A 147 10.72 33.05 16.69
CA ASP A 147 10.90 32.96 15.22
C ASP A 147 10.00 31.88 14.56
N ILE A 148 8.80 31.69 15.13
CA ILE A 148 7.80 30.73 14.64
C ILE A 148 6.99 31.40 13.52
N THR A 149 6.82 30.73 12.39
CA THR A 149 5.98 31.23 11.29
C THR A 149 4.50 31.06 11.60
N PHE A 150 3.75 32.17 11.64
CA PHE A 150 2.31 32.16 11.89
C PHE A 150 1.53 33.13 10.98
N VAL A 151 0.22 32.93 10.91
CA VAL A 151 -0.76 33.83 10.28
C VAL A 151 -1.85 34.14 11.30
N VAL A 152 -2.20 35.41 11.46
CA VAL A 152 -3.29 35.85 12.32
C VAL A 152 -4.60 35.83 11.52
N LEU A 153 -5.71 35.44 12.13
CA LEU A 153 -7.01 35.48 11.48
C LEU A 153 -8.04 35.99 12.49
N ASP A 154 -8.59 37.19 12.27
CA ASP A 154 -9.66 37.74 13.11
C ASP A 154 -10.89 38.07 12.26
N LYS A 155 -12.06 37.99 12.88
CA LYS A 155 -13.34 38.39 12.26
C LYS A 155 -13.47 39.91 12.19
N ASP A 156 -12.78 40.62 13.07
CA ASP A 156 -12.84 42.07 13.19
C ASP A 156 -11.70 42.73 12.42
N ILE A 157 -12.06 43.55 11.44
CA ILE A 157 -11.11 44.23 10.55
C ILE A 157 -10.17 45.15 11.34
N GLU A 158 -10.63 45.74 12.45
CA GLU A 158 -9.77 46.59 13.28
C GLU A 158 -8.61 45.80 13.91
N GLN A 159 -8.88 44.55 14.32
CA GLN A 159 -7.87 43.68 14.93
C GLN A 159 -6.90 43.13 13.89
N VAL A 160 -7.37 42.87 12.67
CA VAL A 160 -6.53 42.50 11.52
C VAL A 160 -5.55 43.64 11.19
N GLN A 161 -6.05 44.87 11.07
CA GLN A 161 -5.19 46.03 10.79
C GLN A 161 -4.15 46.28 11.88
N GLN A 162 -4.51 46.08 13.15
CA GLN A 162 -3.53 46.17 14.26
C GLN A 162 -2.45 45.10 14.15
N ALA A 163 -2.78 43.87 13.75
CA ALA A 163 -1.80 42.81 13.54
C ALA A 163 -0.85 43.14 12.37
N GLU A 164 -1.37 43.67 11.26
CA GLU A 164 -0.56 44.12 10.11
C GLU A 164 0.37 45.29 10.47
N GLN A 165 -0.11 46.26 11.26
CA GLN A 165 0.71 47.38 11.75
C GLN A 165 1.89 46.91 12.62
N LEU A 166 1.75 45.78 13.30
CA LEU A 166 2.80 45.15 14.09
C LEU A 166 3.74 44.26 13.25
N GLY A 167 3.51 44.17 11.94
CA GLY A 167 4.35 43.41 11.00
C GLY A 167 3.98 41.94 10.87
N TYR A 168 2.84 41.51 11.40
CA TYR A 168 2.35 40.13 11.26
C TYR A 168 1.56 39.96 9.95
N ARG A 169 1.57 38.75 9.38
CA ARG A 169 0.64 38.39 8.30
C ARG A 169 -0.73 38.10 8.90
N ALA A 170 -1.76 38.83 8.47
CA ALA A 170 -3.14 38.72 8.95
C ALA A 170 -4.16 38.66 7.80
#